data_AF-A0A9X9MHB1-F1
#
_entry.id   AF-A0A9X9MHB1-F1
#
_cell.length_a   1.000
_cell.length_b   1.000
_cell.length_c   1.000
_cell.angle_alpha   90.00
_cell.angle_beta   90.00
_cell.angle_gamma   90.00
#
_symmetry.space_group_name_H-M   'P 1'
#
loop_
_entity.id
_entity.type
_entity.pdbx_description
1 polymer ?
#
loop_
_entity_poly.entity_id
_entity_poly.type
_entity_poly.pdbx_seq_one_letter_code
_entity_poly.pdbx_strand_id
1 'polypeptide(L)'
;ILAIFPVLFATYTSAVPLISVEGANFIESASGNRFQVVGVAYQPAGSSGYNPGSGVDPLSDGSTCLRDAALMQQLGINTVRVYNVDPKINHDLCASIFNQVDC
;
A
#
# COMPACT_ATOMS: atom_id res chain seq x y z
N ILE A 1 39.66 15.76 -22.47
CA ILE A 1 38.21 16.00 -22.53
C ILE A 1 37.53 14.73 -22.05
N LEU A 2 37.09 14.70 -20.79
CA LEU A 2 36.31 13.60 -20.22
C LEU A 2 34.85 13.82 -20.65
N ALA A 3 34.30 12.95 -21.50
CA ALA A 3 32.89 12.98 -21.83
C ALA A 3 32.09 12.33 -20.68
N ILE A 4 31.37 13.16 -19.93
CA ILE A 4 30.40 12.72 -18.93
C ILE A 4 29.15 12.30 -19.69
N PHE A 5 28.89 10.99 -19.78
CA PHE A 5 27.60 10.47 -20.24
C PHE A 5 26.57 10.62 -19.11
N PRO A 6 25.49 11.39 -19.28
CA PRO A 6 24.43 11.42 -18.29
C PRO A 6 23.66 10.10 -18.40
N VAL A 7 23.87 9.21 -17.44
CA VAL A 7 23.04 8.01 -17.29
C VAL A 7 21.69 8.48 -16.76
N LEU A 8 20.71 8.55 -17.65
CA LEU A 8 19.32 8.84 -17.30
C LEU A 8 18.77 7.61 -16.58
N PHE A 9 18.78 7.63 -15.25
CA PHE A 9 18.07 6.63 -14.44
C PHE A 9 16.56 6.87 -14.62
N ALA A 10 15.94 6.11 -15.53
CA ALA A 10 14.49 6.05 -15.61
C ALA A 10 13.96 5.33 -14.36
N THR A 11 13.13 6.01 -13.57
CA THR A 11 12.41 5.39 -12.47
C THR A 11 11.27 4.57 -13.04
N TYR A 12 11.32 3.25 -12.88
CA TYR A 12 10.21 2.36 -13.21
C TYR A 12 9.11 2.54 -12.16
N THR A 13 7.93 3.02 -12.57
CA THR A 13 6.73 3.01 -11.74
C THR A 13 5.93 1.76 -12.10
N SER A 14 5.81 0.85 -11.14
CA SER A 14 4.95 -0.33 -11.21
C SER A 14 3.80 -0.10 -10.25
N ALA A 15 2.56 -0.25 -10.74
CA ALA A 15 1.38 -0.25 -9.88
C ALA A 15 1.08 -1.69 -9.43
N VAL A 16 0.50 -1.85 -8.24
CA VAL A 16 -0.02 -3.13 -7.76
C VAL A 16 -1.00 -3.65 -8.83
N PRO A 17 -0.82 -4.89 -9.32
CA PRO A 17 -1.74 -5.47 -10.28
C PRO A 17 -3.20 -5.44 -9.78
N LEU A 18 -4.11 -5.09 -10.67
CA LEU A 18 -5.54 -5.08 -10.37
C LEU A 18 -6.03 -6.48 -10.03
N ILE A 19 -6.83 -6.60 -8.98
CA ILE A 19 -7.51 -7.84 -8.60
C ILE A 19 -8.92 -7.84 -9.17
N SER A 20 -9.26 -8.87 -9.95
CA SER A 20 -10.61 -9.12 -10.46
C SER A 20 -11.26 -10.29 -9.70
N VAL A 21 -12.58 -10.43 -9.84
CA VAL A 21 -13.33 -11.56 -9.26
C VAL A 21 -13.79 -12.47 -10.40
N GLU A 22 -13.41 -13.74 -10.34
CA GLU A 22 -13.84 -14.78 -11.28
C GLU A 22 -14.44 -15.96 -10.51
N GLY A 23 -15.76 -16.11 -10.62
CA GLY A 23 -16.50 -17.10 -9.84
C GLY A 23 -16.29 -16.91 -8.33
N ALA A 24 -15.60 -17.86 -7.71
CA ALA A 24 -15.31 -17.85 -6.27
C ALA A 24 -13.88 -17.41 -5.93
N ASN A 25 -13.11 -16.93 -6.90
CA ASN A 25 -11.69 -16.60 -6.72
C ASN A 25 -11.40 -15.13 -7.02
N PHE A 26 -10.41 -14.58 -6.33
CA PHE A 26 -9.72 -13.38 -6.75
C PHE A 26 -8.63 -13.76 -7.75
N ILE A 27 -8.51 -13.02 -8.84
CA ILE A 27 -7.53 -13.24 -9.90
C ILE A 27 -6.70 -11.97 -10.08
N GLU A 28 -5.38 -12.13 -10.13
CA GLU A 28 -4.47 -11.03 -10.43
C GLU A 28 -4.44 -10.79 -11.94
N SER A 29 -4.84 -9.59 -12.38
CA SER A 29 -5.06 -9.29 -13.80
C SER A 29 -3.80 -9.39 -14.66
N ALA A 30 -2.62 -9.16 -14.08
CA ALA A 30 -1.36 -9.17 -14.81
C ALA A 30 -0.84 -10.59 -15.09
N SER A 31 -0.94 -11.49 -14.11
CA SER A 31 -0.42 -12.86 -14.25
C SER A 31 -1.49 -13.90 -14.58
N GLY A 32 -2.77 -13.59 -14.33
CA GLY A 32 -3.86 -14.56 -14.40
C GLY A 32 -3.86 -15.56 -13.24
N ASN A 33 -2.96 -15.42 -12.27
CA ASN A 33 -2.90 -16.30 -11.12
C ASN A 33 -4.00 -15.98 -10.12
N ARG A 34 -4.41 -17.00 -9.37
CA ARG A 34 -5.29 -16.81 -8.22
C ARG A 34 -4.58 -15.97 -7.15
N PHE A 35 -5.20 -14.87 -6.76
CA PHE A 35 -4.80 -14.05 -5.64
C PHE A 35 -5.40 -14.59 -4.35
N GLN A 36 -4.57 -14.80 -3.33
CA GLN A 36 -4.99 -15.26 -2.01
C GLN A 36 -4.68 -14.17 -1.00
N VAL A 37 -5.70 -13.74 -0.25
CA VAL A 37 -5.55 -12.70 0.76
C VAL A 37 -4.77 -13.25 1.96
N VAL A 38 -3.58 -12.72 2.18
CA VAL A 38 -2.74 -12.93 3.37
C VAL A 38 -2.56 -11.56 4.00
N GLY A 39 -3.44 -11.19 4.93
CA GLY A 39 -3.54 -9.80 5.37
C GLY A 39 -3.65 -9.57 6.86
N VAL A 40 -3.50 -8.30 7.24
CA VAL A 40 -3.62 -7.82 8.62
C VAL A 40 -4.67 -6.72 8.73
N ALA A 41 -5.33 -6.66 9.87
CA ALA A 41 -6.11 -5.49 10.27
C ALA A 41 -5.16 -4.35 10.64
N TYR A 42 -5.17 -3.26 9.87
CA TYR A 42 -4.32 -2.10 10.10
C TYR A 42 -5.18 -0.91 10.56
N GLN A 43 -5.38 -0.83 11.87
CA GLN A 43 -6.15 0.24 12.51
C GLN A 43 -5.55 0.55 13.89
N PRO A 44 -4.62 1.52 13.96
CA PRO A 44 -4.12 2.03 15.23
C PRO A 44 -5.27 2.47 16.16
N ALA A 45 -5.17 2.13 17.45
CA ALA A 45 -6.21 2.31 18.47
C ALA A 45 -7.54 1.56 18.24
N GLY A 46 -7.59 0.66 17.24
CA GLY A 46 -8.77 -0.15 16.94
C GLY A 46 -9.95 0.64 16.39
N SER A 47 -11.10 -0.03 16.18
CA SER A 47 -12.29 0.60 15.56
C SER A 47 -12.85 1.78 16.36
N SER A 48 -12.66 1.80 17.68
CA SER A 48 -13.09 2.89 18.56
C SER A 48 -12.06 4.02 18.69
N GLY A 49 -10.86 3.84 18.15
CA GLY A 49 -9.78 4.83 18.19
C GLY A 49 -9.85 5.88 17.10
N TYR A 50 -10.71 5.70 16.09
CA TYR A 50 -10.89 6.69 15.04
C TYR A 50 -11.68 7.89 15.56
N ASN A 51 -11.09 9.09 15.43
CA ASN A 51 -11.75 10.36 15.70
C ASN A 51 -11.91 11.13 14.37
N PRO A 52 -13.13 11.23 13.81
CA PRO A 52 -13.38 11.94 12.56
C PRO A 52 -13.01 13.44 12.59
N GLY A 53 -12.91 14.04 13.78
CA GLY A 53 -12.53 15.45 13.95
C GLY A 53 -11.02 15.67 14.11
N SER A 54 -10.20 14.62 14.10
CA SER A 54 -8.76 14.73 14.35
C SER A 54 -7.95 15.17 13.11
N GLY A 55 -8.52 15.05 11.90
CA GLY A 55 -7.81 15.33 10.65
C GLY A 55 -6.68 14.34 10.34
N VAL A 56 -6.65 13.19 11.02
CA VAL A 56 -5.68 12.12 10.81
C VAL A 56 -6.38 10.77 10.77
N ASP A 57 -5.82 9.84 10.00
CA ASP A 57 -6.28 8.47 9.89
C ASP A 57 -5.09 7.50 9.73
N PRO A 58 -5.30 6.17 9.66
CA PRO A 58 -4.20 5.20 9.55
C PRO A 58 -3.28 5.39 8.33
N LEU A 59 -3.74 6.10 7.29
CA LEU A 59 -3.07 6.31 6.01
C LEU A 59 -2.67 7.78 5.77
N SER A 60 -2.77 8.65 6.78
CA SER A 60 -2.51 10.08 6.64
C SER A 60 -1.06 10.49 6.85
N ASP A 61 -0.25 9.62 7.45
CA ASP A 61 1.15 9.89 7.80
C ASP A 61 2.10 8.90 7.14
N GLY A 62 2.79 9.36 6.09
CA GLY A 62 3.76 8.55 5.35
C GLY A 62 4.92 8.02 6.18
N SER A 63 5.35 8.72 7.22
CA SER A 63 6.45 8.24 8.08
C SER A 63 6.01 7.05 8.92
N THR A 64 4.77 7.09 9.43
CA THR A 64 4.13 5.98 10.12
C THR A 64 3.92 4.80 9.17
N CYS A 65 3.38 5.04 7.97
CA CYS A 65 3.20 4.01 6.95
C CYS A 65 4.52 3.35 6.52
N LEU A 66 5.61 4.12 6.37
CA LEU A 66 6.93 3.58 5.99
C LEU A 66 7.49 2.66 7.07
N ARG A 67 7.41 3.07 8.34
CA ARG A 67 7.83 2.24 9.48
C ARG A 67 7.06 0.92 9.49
N ASP A 68 5.75 0.99 9.31
CA ASP A 68 4.88 -0.18 9.43
C ASP A 68 4.98 -1.08 8.20
N ALA A 69 5.17 -0.53 7.00
CA ALA A 69 5.44 -1.26 5.76
C ALA A 69 6.69 -2.16 5.87
N ALA A 70 7.74 -1.70 6.55
CA ALA A 70 8.93 -2.52 6.79
C ALA A 70 8.62 -3.77 7.63
N LEU A 71 7.69 -3.67 8.59
CA LEU A 71 7.23 -4.81 9.38
C LEU A 71 6.28 -5.70 8.57
N MET A 72 5.38 -5.11 7.78
CA MET A 72 4.47 -5.84 6.89
C MET A 72 5.23 -6.69 5.88
N GLN A 73 6.30 -6.14 5.29
CA GLN A 73 7.20 -6.87 4.40
C GLN A 73 7.83 -8.09 5.10
N GLN A 74 8.26 -7.94 6.36
CA GLN A 74 8.81 -9.06 7.13
C GLN A 74 7.75 -10.14 7.46
N LEU A 75 6.49 -9.73 7.65
CA LEU A 75 5.38 -10.65 7.87
C LEU A 75 4.94 -11.38 6.57
N GLY A 76 5.35 -10.88 5.40
CA GLY A 76 4.98 -11.44 4.10
C GLY A 76 3.50 -11.31 3.78
N ILE A 77 2.87 -10.22 4.24
CA ILE A 77 1.46 -9.93 3.94
C ILE A 77 1.33 -9.27 2.56
N ASN A 78 0.16 -9.39 1.95
CA ASN A 78 -0.16 -8.81 0.64
C ASN A 78 -1.48 -8.04 0.63
N THR A 79 -2.03 -7.76 1.82
CA THR A 79 -3.28 -7.01 1.96
C THR A 79 -3.36 -6.38 3.35
N VAL A 80 -3.75 -5.11 3.42
CA VAL A 80 -4.15 -4.46 4.67
C VAL A 80 -5.65 -4.16 4.67
N ARG A 81 -6.30 -4.37 5.81
CA ARG A 81 -7.67 -3.95 6.04
C ARG A 81 -7.69 -2.73 6.95
N VAL A 82 -8.08 -1.59 6.40
CA VAL A 82 -8.29 -0.33 7.12
C VAL A 82 -9.79 -0.14 7.34
N TYR A 83 -10.20 0.25 8.55
CA TYR A 83 -11.62 0.35 8.92
C TYR A 83 -12.18 1.74 8.68
N ASN A 84 -11.37 2.77 8.93
CA ASN A 84 -11.76 4.16 8.78
C ASN A 84 -10.67 4.96 8.09
N VAL A 85 -11.07 5.79 7.12
CA VAL A 85 -10.25 6.78 6.43
C VAL A 85 -11.03 8.10 6.36
N ASP A 86 -10.33 9.23 6.39
CA ASP A 86 -10.89 10.55 6.13
C ASP A 86 -10.79 10.86 4.64
N PRO A 87 -11.92 10.97 3.89
CA PRO A 87 -11.89 11.19 2.44
C PRO A 87 -11.41 12.59 2.05
N LYS A 88 -11.16 13.50 2.99
CA LYS A 88 -10.75 14.90 2.73
C LYS A 88 -9.24 15.10 2.71
N ILE A 89 -8.46 14.11 3.12
CA ILE A 89 -7.00 14.18 3.19
C ILE A 89 -6.36 13.30 2.12
N ASN A 90 -5.10 13.59 1.77
CA ASN A 90 -4.37 12.86 0.74
C ASN A 90 -3.69 11.62 1.34
N HIS A 91 -3.86 10.46 0.68
CA HIS A 91 -3.28 9.18 1.09
C HIS A 91 -2.22 8.64 0.12
N ASP A 92 -1.83 9.42 -0.90
CA ASP A 92 -1.02 8.95 -2.02
C ASP A 92 0.34 8.44 -1.54
N LEU A 93 0.92 9.08 -0.53
CA LEU A 93 2.22 8.66 0.00
C LEU A 93 2.15 7.29 0.68
N CYS A 94 1.16 7.06 1.54
CA CYS A 94 0.98 5.75 2.18
C CYS A 94 0.62 4.66 1.16
N ALA A 95 -0.27 4.96 0.20
CA ALA A 95 -0.60 4.05 -0.88
C ALA A 95 0.63 3.69 -1.73
N SER A 96 1.48 4.67 -2.04
CA SER A 96 2.72 4.46 -2.80
C SER A 96 3.77 3.66 -2.04
N ILE A 97 3.83 3.82 -0.71
CA ILE A 97 4.70 3.02 0.16
C ILE A 97 4.24 1.56 0.17
N PHE A 98 2.95 1.30 0.39
CA PHE A 98 2.41 -0.07 0.41
C PHE A 98 2.56 -0.76 -0.96
N ASN A 99 2.33 -0.02 -2.04
CA ASN A 99 2.59 -0.47 -3.40
C ASN A 99 4.06 -0.91 -3.65
N GLN A 100 5.04 -0.31 -2.97
CA GLN A 100 6.46 -0.65 -3.12
C GLN A 100 6.91 -1.87 -2.32
N VAL A 101 6.15 -2.27 -1.29
CA VAL A 101 6.49 -3.42 -0.45
C VAL A 101 5.66 -4.67 -0.76
N ASP A 102 5.00 -4.68 -1.92
CA ASP A 102 4.08 -5.74 -2.36
C ASP A 102 2.96 -6.07 -1.34
N CYS A 103 2.49 -5.03 -0.62
CA CYS A 103 1.30 -5.07 0.23
C CYS A 103 -0.01 -4.92 -0.54
#